data_AF-A0A3A9HZZ7-F1
#
_entry.id   AF-A0A3A9HZZ7-F1
#
_cell.length_a   1.000
_cell.length_b   1.000
_cell.length_c   1.000
_cell.angle_alpha   90.00
_cell.angle_beta   90.00
_cell.angle_gamma   90.00
#
_symmetry.space_group_name_H-M   'P 1'
#
loop_
_entity.id
_entity.type
_entity.pdbx_description
1 polymer ?
#
loop_
_entity_poly.entity_id
_entity_poly.type
_entity_poly.pdbx_seq_one_letter_code
_entity_poly.pdbx_strand_id
1 'polypeptide(L)'
;MRMKRKSLLLFTAAVCAGALNAAPASAISKEHLIGHAEYYVREFEKEVERQRGGEKAVWRGKQDALSRVQALKLQYPDDPKVEELFQRTKSALMKSKGDYIQITPEMTAYLRTEENLRREIAALGKKAWDEKLAEYRDTLIDKPFPAPDSKQIAVSDLEGKYVVLDDVQYPQHQFYGATGEYVFAGKPSAGYYFVDIGSRAWLGPYEAAKRFRRQVDTELEEAKSWTVLGKITDITAEIPEAGEKKVGGFQYGWVVTPVALYVPGHVMAYHTPDGEAGGAFAGEDIVAERKKSWYSVASVPADVSPERLMEIYVAAIKEKNYDLYRECIYPDCYKEDTGKGLLSYHWDLHQGRFHGEYVHVTFGQAKISVLKGFDDKNDLENFFLDAGQKETLNKVGGTKIEEAVVETRAWDANGKAVGSPHPHRLRREGGGRWYVYDYQPRF
;
A
#
# COMPACT_ATOMS: atom_id res chain seq x y z
N MET A 1 59.76 -33.60 -38.63
CA MET A 1 60.03 -34.86 -39.37
C MET A 1 58.87 -35.12 -40.32
N ARG A 2 58.99 -34.79 -41.60
CA ARG A 2 59.34 -35.73 -42.69
C ARG A 2 58.50 -37.04 -42.68
N MET A 3 57.28 -36.94 -43.22
CA MET A 3 56.86 -37.47 -44.53
C MET A 3 57.31 -38.89 -44.95
N LYS A 4 56.34 -39.62 -45.56
CA LYS A 4 56.41 -40.72 -46.57
C LYS A 4 56.19 -42.14 -46.01
N ARG A 5 55.43 -43.04 -46.63
CA ARG A 5 55.06 -43.29 -48.06
C ARG A 5 53.86 -44.28 -48.09
N LYS A 6 52.81 -44.02 -48.88
CA LYS A 6 52.51 -44.51 -50.26
C LYS A 6 52.14 -45.99 -50.40
N SER A 7 50.94 -46.23 -50.95
CA SER A 7 50.62 -47.00 -52.18
C SER A 7 49.12 -46.82 -52.40
N LEU A 8 48.60 -46.00 -53.31
CA LEU A 8 48.52 -46.10 -54.78
C LEU A 8 48.19 -47.50 -55.33
N LEU A 9 46.92 -47.72 -55.66
CA LEU A 9 46.49 -48.60 -56.73
C LEU A 9 45.25 -47.97 -57.38
N LEU A 10 45.44 -47.55 -58.64
CA LEU A 10 44.42 -47.14 -59.58
C LEU A 10 43.78 -48.41 -60.15
N PHE A 11 42.45 -48.46 -60.24
CA PHE A 11 41.76 -49.01 -61.40
C PHE A 11 40.40 -48.32 -61.56
N THR A 12 40.16 -47.85 -62.78
CA THR A 12 39.00 -47.09 -63.22
C THR A 12 37.87 -48.00 -63.69
N ALA A 13 36.66 -47.47 -63.56
CA ALA A 13 35.43 -47.73 -64.33
C ALA A 13 34.54 -48.93 -63.91
N ALA A 14 33.37 -48.60 -63.36
CA ALA A 14 32.08 -48.91 -63.98
C ALA A 14 30.98 -48.01 -63.38
N VAL A 15 30.41 -47.15 -64.22
CA VAL A 15 29.16 -46.42 -63.97
C VAL A 15 28.02 -47.43 -64.08
N CYS A 16 27.30 -47.69 -62.99
CA CYS A 16 25.95 -48.23 -63.04
C CYS A 16 25.07 -47.46 -62.06
N ALA A 17 24.00 -46.91 -62.62
CA ALA A 17 22.96 -46.14 -61.96
C ALA A 17 22.33 -46.94 -60.81
N GLY A 18 22.36 -46.34 -59.62
CA GLY A 18 21.53 -46.72 -58.49
C GLY A 18 20.89 -45.46 -57.94
N ALA A 19 19.66 -45.19 -58.36
CA ALA A 19 18.84 -44.14 -57.79
C ALA A 19 18.58 -44.47 -56.31
N LEU A 20 19.39 -43.91 -55.42
CA LEU A 20 19.01 -43.76 -54.02
C LEU A 20 17.99 -42.62 -53.97
N ASN A 21 16.73 -43.00 -54.15
CA ASN A 21 15.60 -42.19 -53.72
C ASN A 21 15.81 -41.87 -52.23
N ALA A 22 16.23 -40.64 -51.94
CA ALA A 22 15.97 -40.04 -50.65
C ALA A 22 14.45 -40.05 -50.49
N ALA A 23 13.95 -40.83 -49.53
CA ALA A 23 12.54 -40.80 -49.17
C ALA A 23 12.14 -39.34 -48.88
N PRO A 24 11.05 -38.81 -49.46
CA PRO A 24 10.59 -37.49 -49.09
C PRO A 24 10.28 -37.54 -47.60
N ALA A 25 10.90 -36.63 -46.82
CA ALA A 25 10.47 -36.39 -45.46
C ALA A 25 8.96 -36.19 -45.49
N SER A 26 8.21 -37.05 -44.81
CA SER A 26 6.75 -37.00 -44.80
C SER A 26 6.34 -35.59 -44.39
N ALA A 27 5.78 -34.82 -45.31
CA ALA A 27 5.25 -33.51 -45.02
C ALA A 27 4.21 -33.69 -43.91
N ILE A 28 4.49 -33.12 -42.74
CA ILE A 28 3.59 -33.16 -41.59
C ILE A 28 2.25 -32.62 -42.08
N SER A 29 1.17 -33.40 -41.92
CA SER A 29 -0.13 -33.01 -42.44
C SER A 29 -0.63 -31.74 -41.77
N LYS A 30 -1.42 -30.95 -42.51
CA LYS A 30 -2.05 -29.71 -41.99
C LYS A 30 -2.83 -29.99 -40.70
N GLU A 31 -3.56 -31.10 -40.66
CA GLU A 31 -4.36 -31.55 -39.52
C GLU A 31 -3.48 -31.81 -38.29
N HIS A 32 -2.29 -32.38 -38.48
CA HIS A 32 -1.33 -32.58 -37.40
C HIS A 32 -0.77 -31.26 -36.88
N LEU A 33 -0.43 -30.32 -37.77
CA LEU A 33 0.04 -28.99 -37.38
C LEU A 33 -1.02 -28.19 -36.61
N ILE A 34 -2.29 -28.27 -37.03
CA ILE A 34 -3.44 -27.65 -36.34
C ILE A 34 -3.62 -28.27 -34.95
N GLY A 35 -3.66 -29.60 -34.86
CA GLY A 35 -3.83 -30.28 -33.56
C GLY A 35 -2.67 -30.00 -32.59
N HIS A 36 -1.45 -29.90 -33.10
CA HIS A 36 -0.29 -29.53 -32.31
C HIS A 36 -0.37 -28.07 -31.82
N ALA A 37 -0.75 -27.11 -32.68
CA ALA A 37 -0.95 -25.73 -32.25
C ALA A 37 -2.07 -25.61 -31.21
N GLU A 38 -3.18 -26.34 -31.40
CA GLU A 38 -4.30 -26.35 -30.47
C GLU A 38 -3.91 -26.80 -29.06
N TYR A 39 -3.06 -27.81 -28.92
CA TYR A 39 -2.55 -28.25 -27.62
C TYR A 39 -1.87 -27.10 -26.85
N TYR A 40 -0.96 -26.37 -27.50
CA TYR A 40 -0.24 -25.26 -26.86
C TYR A 40 -1.16 -24.06 -26.58
N VAL A 41 -2.13 -23.78 -27.46
CA VAL A 41 -3.15 -22.74 -27.21
C VAL A 41 -3.97 -23.09 -25.96
N ARG A 42 -4.41 -24.35 -25.81
CA ARG A 42 -5.16 -24.79 -24.63
C ARG A 42 -4.33 -24.70 -23.34
N GLU A 43 -3.05 -25.07 -23.39
CA GLU A 43 -2.18 -24.93 -22.21
C GLU A 43 -1.94 -23.46 -21.84
N PHE A 44 -1.79 -22.58 -22.82
CA PHE A 44 -1.70 -21.13 -22.58
C PHE A 44 -3.02 -20.56 -22.02
N GLU A 45 -4.16 -20.94 -22.58
CA GLU A 45 -5.49 -20.55 -22.08
C GLU A 45 -5.69 -20.98 -20.62
N LYS A 46 -5.39 -22.24 -20.28
CA LYS A 46 -5.47 -22.72 -18.88
C LYS A 46 -4.53 -21.96 -17.95
N GLU A 47 -3.33 -21.61 -18.41
CA GLU A 47 -2.39 -20.82 -17.63
C GLU A 47 -2.96 -19.42 -17.33
N VAL A 48 -3.55 -18.77 -18.34
CA VAL A 48 -4.23 -17.47 -18.23
C VAL A 48 -5.46 -17.54 -17.32
N GLU A 49 -6.31 -18.56 -17.48
CA GLU A 49 -7.48 -18.78 -16.63
C GLU A 49 -7.10 -18.95 -15.16
N ARG A 50 -6.01 -19.68 -14.87
CA ARG A 50 -5.49 -19.83 -13.50
C ARG A 50 -5.02 -18.51 -12.89
N GLN A 51 -4.68 -17.50 -13.70
CA GLN A 51 -4.33 -16.17 -13.18
C GLN A 51 -5.53 -15.28 -12.91
N ARG A 52 -6.74 -15.66 -13.37
CA ARG A 52 -8.00 -14.97 -13.06
C ARG A 52 -7.93 -13.45 -13.30
N GLY A 53 -7.25 -13.03 -14.38
CA GLY A 53 -7.09 -11.63 -14.75
C GLY A 53 -5.79 -10.95 -14.25
N GLY A 54 -4.93 -11.68 -13.52
CA GLY A 54 -3.61 -11.20 -13.12
C GLY A 54 -2.55 -11.33 -14.22
N GLU A 55 -1.57 -10.41 -14.24
CA GLU A 55 -0.41 -10.50 -15.13
C GLU A 55 0.73 -11.30 -14.49
N LYS A 56 1.49 -12.00 -15.33
CA LYS A 56 2.76 -12.65 -14.96
C LYS A 56 3.91 -12.17 -15.84
N ALA A 57 5.10 -12.09 -15.24
CA ALA A 57 6.34 -11.82 -15.96
C ALA A 57 6.67 -12.91 -17.00
N VAL A 58 6.36 -14.17 -16.69
CA VAL A 58 6.64 -15.32 -17.56
C VAL A 58 5.40 -16.19 -17.72
N TRP A 59 5.05 -16.47 -18.97
CA TRP A 59 3.96 -17.38 -19.39
C TRP A 59 4.60 -18.55 -20.12
N ARG A 60 4.51 -19.75 -19.54
CA ARG A 60 5.25 -20.93 -20.05
C ARG A 60 4.77 -21.36 -21.44
N GLY A 61 3.46 -21.32 -21.68
CA GLY A 61 2.87 -21.75 -22.96
C GLY A 61 2.83 -20.70 -24.06
N LYS A 62 3.14 -19.43 -23.75
CA LYS A 62 2.85 -18.29 -24.62
C LYS A 62 3.65 -18.28 -25.92
N GLN A 63 4.97 -18.45 -25.85
CA GLN A 63 5.84 -18.33 -27.03
C GLN A 63 5.55 -19.45 -28.04
N ASP A 64 5.35 -20.68 -27.56
CA ASP A 64 5.02 -21.83 -28.40
C ASP A 64 3.62 -21.69 -29.02
N ALA A 65 2.62 -21.24 -28.26
CA ALA A 65 1.28 -21.00 -28.79
C ALA A 65 1.30 -19.92 -29.90
N LEU A 66 1.93 -18.78 -29.64
CA LEU A 66 1.98 -17.66 -30.59
C LEU A 66 2.75 -18.01 -31.86
N SER A 67 3.95 -18.58 -31.75
CA SER A 67 4.79 -18.88 -32.91
C SER A 67 4.15 -19.92 -33.83
N ARG A 68 3.49 -20.94 -33.27
CA ARG A 68 2.84 -22.01 -34.05
C ARG A 68 1.58 -21.52 -34.76
N VAL A 69 0.75 -20.73 -34.08
CA VAL A 69 -0.46 -20.15 -34.67
C VAL A 69 -0.10 -19.10 -35.73
N GLN A 70 0.96 -18.32 -35.51
CA GLN A 70 1.50 -17.40 -36.52
C GLN A 70 1.95 -18.16 -37.77
N ALA A 71 2.73 -19.23 -37.62
CA ALA A 71 3.18 -20.04 -38.74
C ALA A 71 2.00 -20.64 -39.53
N LEU A 72 0.98 -21.16 -38.83
CA LEU A 72 -0.24 -21.67 -39.46
C LEU A 72 -1.01 -20.57 -40.21
N LYS A 73 -1.17 -19.37 -39.62
CA LYS A 73 -1.91 -18.26 -40.24
C LYS A 73 -1.21 -17.72 -41.49
N LEU A 74 0.13 -17.73 -41.52
CA LEU A 74 0.90 -17.37 -42.71
C LEU A 74 0.80 -18.43 -43.82
N GLN A 75 0.78 -19.71 -43.46
CA GLN A 75 0.75 -20.81 -44.42
C GLN A 75 -0.66 -21.11 -44.96
N TYR A 76 -1.70 -20.90 -44.15
CA TYR A 76 -3.10 -21.20 -44.47
C TYR A 76 -4.02 -20.03 -44.05
N PRO A 77 -3.92 -18.87 -44.72
CA PRO A 77 -4.60 -17.64 -44.30
C PRO A 77 -6.13 -17.73 -44.32
N ASP A 78 -6.69 -18.50 -45.25
CA ASP A 78 -8.14 -18.61 -45.47
C ASP A 78 -8.78 -19.86 -44.81
N ASP A 79 -8.02 -20.64 -44.03
CA ASP A 79 -8.54 -21.84 -43.36
C ASP A 79 -9.35 -21.46 -42.09
N PRO A 80 -10.64 -21.83 -41.98
CA PRO A 80 -11.49 -21.46 -40.85
C PRO A 80 -10.99 -21.94 -39.48
N LYS A 81 -10.35 -23.11 -39.41
CA LYS A 81 -9.85 -23.65 -38.14
C LYS A 81 -8.59 -22.92 -37.67
N VAL A 82 -7.76 -22.48 -38.62
CA VAL A 82 -6.60 -21.64 -38.33
C VAL A 82 -7.05 -20.25 -37.86
N GLU A 83 -8.10 -19.68 -38.46
CA GLU A 83 -8.69 -18.43 -38.00
C GLU A 83 -9.27 -18.53 -36.57
N GLU A 84 -9.96 -19.62 -36.25
CA GLU A 84 -10.46 -19.87 -34.89
C GLU A 84 -9.31 -19.93 -33.86
N LEU A 85 -8.25 -20.68 -34.16
CA LEU A 85 -7.06 -20.75 -33.31
C LEU A 85 -6.39 -19.37 -33.16
N PHE A 86 -6.34 -18.58 -34.23
CA PHE A 86 -5.81 -17.22 -34.20
C PHE A 86 -6.61 -16.31 -33.25
N GLN A 87 -7.95 -16.32 -33.36
CA GLN A 87 -8.81 -15.50 -32.48
C GLN A 87 -8.72 -15.92 -31.02
N ARG A 88 -8.70 -17.24 -30.74
CA ARG A 88 -8.50 -17.78 -29.39
C ARG A 88 -7.16 -17.36 -28.81
N THR A 89 -6.08 -17.51 -29.58
CA THR A 89 -4.73 -17.11 -29.16
C THR A 89 -4.63 -15.62 -28.92
N LYS A 90 -5.25 -14.80 -29.78
CA LYS A 90 -5.34 -13.35 -29.60
C LYS A 90 -6.08 -12.98 -28.32
N SER A 91 -7.21 -13.65 -28.04
CA SER A 91 -7.98 -13.44 -26.80
C SER A 91 -7.18 -13.83 -25.55
N ALA A 92 -6.52 -15.00 -25.56
CA ALA A 92 -5.64 -15.44 -24.49
C ALA A 92 -4.44 -14.49 -24.30
N LEU A 93 -3.86 -13.98 -25.39
CA LEU A 93 -2.79 -13.00 -25.34
C LEU A 93 -3.26 -11.70 -24.68
N MET A 94 -4.44 -11.19 -25.05
CA MET A 94 -5.00 -9.99 -24.41
C MET A 94 -5.25 -10.22 -22.92
N LYS A 95 -5.89 -11.32 -22.54
CA LYS A 95 -6.11 -11.70 -21.13
C LYS A 95 -4.81 -11.91 -20.35
N SER A 96 -3.75 -12.38 -21.00
CA SER A 96 -2.42 -12.53 -20.37
C SER A 96 -1.77 -11.20 -19.98
N LYS A 97 -2.28 -10.08 -20.50
CA LYS A 97 -1.85 -8.74 -20.12
C LYS A 97 -2.58 -8.19 -18.90
N GLY A 98 -3.43 -9.00 -18.28
CA GLY A 98 -4.30 -8.62 -17.19
C GLY A 98 -5.66 -8.16 -17.66
N ASP A 99 -6.62 -8.12 -16.76
CA ASP A 99 -7.92 -7.51 -17.01
C ASP A 99 -7.79 -5.98 -17.00
N TYR A 100 -8.70 -5.29 -17.70
CA TYR A 100 -8.74 -3.83 -17.75
C TYR A 100 -10.17 -3.31 -17.64
N ILE A 101 -10.32 -2.12 -17.05
CA ILE A 101 -11.53 -1.31 -17.04
C ILE A 101 -11.21 0.12 -17.48
N GLN A 102 -12.23 0.89 -17.83
CA GLN A 102 -12.08 2.33 -17.99
C GLN A 102 -12.25 3.01 -16.62
N ILE A 103 -11.22 3.70 -16.14
CA ILE A 103 -11.31 4.52 -14.93
C ILE A 103 -12.11 5.79 -15.23
N THR A 104 -13.15 6.03 -14.43
CA THR A 104 -13.99 7.23 -14.57
C THR A 104 -13.54 8.34 -13.61
N PRO A 105 -13.92 9.61 -13.88
CA PRO A 105 -13.64 10.71 -12.96
C PRO A 105 -14.21 10.49 -11.55
N GLU A 106 -15.37 9.85 -11.43
CA GLU A 106 -16.04 9.57 -10.16
C GLU A 106 -15.22 8.58 -9.31
N MET A 107 -14.61 7.57 -9.94
CA MET A 107 -13.79 6.58 -9.25
C MET A 107 -12.56 7.18 -8.57
N THR A 108 -12.08 8.33 -9.08
CA THR A 108 -10.88 9.04 -8.64
C THR A 108 -11.17 10.40 -8.03
N ALA A 109 -12.45 10.74 -7.81
CA ALA A 109 -12.86 12.05 -7.29
C ALA A 109 -12.23 12.36 -5.93
N TYR A 110 -12.11 11.34 -5.07
CA TYR A 110 -11.50 11.47 -3.74
C TYR A 110 -10.04 11.97 -3.81
N LEU A 111 -9.25 11.55 -4.80
CA LEU A 111 -7.86 11.99 -4.98
C LEU A 111 -7.79 13.49 -5.30
N ARG A 112 -8.73 14.01 -6.10
CA ARG A 112 -8.80 15.45 -6.41
C ARG A 112 -9.20 16.25 -5.19
N THR A 113 -10.16 15.74 -4.42
CA THR A 113 -10.61 16.36 -3.17
C THR A 113 -9.46 16.41 -2.15
N GLU A 114 -8.70 15.33 -2.03
CA GLU A 114 -7.50 15.26 -1.20
C GLU A 114 -6.43 16.27 -1.64
N GLU A 115 -6.07 16.30 -2.93
CA GLU A 115 -5.07 17.23 -3.46
C GLU A 115 -5.44 18.70 -3.21
N ASN A 116 -6.72 19.04 -3.36
CA ASN A 116 -7.20 20.40 -3.07
C ASN A 116 -7.06 20.74 -1.58
N LEU A 117 -7.44 19.82 -0.68
CA LEU A 117 -7.29 20.03 0.75
C LEU A 117 -5.81 20.13 1.14
N ARG A 118 -4.96 19.26 0.60
CA ARG A 118 -3.51 19.28 0.83
C ARG A 118 -2.90 20.63 0.49
N ARG A 119 -3.20 21.19 -0.69
CA ARG A 119 -2.71 22.52 -1.10
C ARG A 119 -3.18 23.63 -0.15
N GLU A 120 -4.42 23.56 0.30
CA GLU A 120 -4.96 24.55 1.22
C GLU A 120 -4.29 24.48 2.59
N ILE A 121 -4.18 23.28 3.17
CA ILE A 121 -3.53 23.09 4.46
C ILE A 121 -2.03 23.42 4.37
N ALA A 122 -1.36 23.13 3.25
CA ALA A 122 0.02 23.56 3.01
C ALA A 122 0.16 25.09 3.02
N ALA A 123 -0.77 25.81 2.40
CA ALA A 123 -0.79 27.27 2.41
C ALA A 123 -1.03 27.83 3.82
N LEU A 124 -1.96 27.23 4.57
CA LEU A 124 -2.21 27.58 5.98
C LEU A 124 -1.00 27.28 6.87
N GLY A 125 -0.35 26.12 6.68
CA GLY A 125 0.86 25.73 7.39
C GLY A 125 2.01 26.71 7.13
N LYS A 126 2.20 27.12 5.87
CA LYS A 126 3.18 28.15 5.54
C LYS A 126 2.85 29.50 6.20
N LYS A 127 1.59 29.93 6.12
CA LYS A 127 1.16 31.19 6.73
C LYS A 127 1.39 31.17 8.26
N ALA A 128 0.94 30.11 8.93
CA ALA A 128 1.12 29.94 10.37
C ALA A 128 2.60 29.88 10.77
N TRP A 129 3.43 29.23 9.96
CA TRP A 129 4.89 29.23 10.15
C TRP A 129 5.48 30.64 10.07
N ASP A 130 5.17 31.39 9.01
CA ASP A 130 5.68 32.76 8.81
C ASP A 130 5.21 33.70 9.94
N GLU A 131 3.96 33.56 10.40
CA GLU A 131 3.41 34.30 11.56
C GLU A 131 4.14 33.95 12.86
N LYS A 132 4.41 32.65 13.09
CA LYS A 132 5.12 32.18 14.29
C LYS A 132 6.57 32.67 14.31
N LEU A 133 7.24 32.72 13.17
CA LEU A 133 8.58 33.31 13.05
C LEU A 133 8.56 34.81 13.31
N ALA A 134 7.52 35.52 12.86
CA ALA A 134 7.36 36.95 13.14
C ALA A 134 7.14 37.23 14.64
N GLU A 135 6.41 36.36 15.35
CA GLU A 135 6.19 36.46 16.81
C GLU A 135 7.51 36.47 17.61
N TYR A 136 8.50 35.69 17.19
CA TYR A 136 9.79 35.57 17.88
C TYR A 136 10.93 36.33 17.22
N ARG A 137 10.66 37.21 16.25
CA ARG A 137 11.70 37.87 15.45
C ARG A 137 12.78 38.55 16.30
N ASP A 138 12.39 39.24 17.36
CA ASP A 138 13.32 40.01 18.20
C ASP A 138 14.20 39.14 19.10
N THR A 139 13.82 37.88 19.30
CA THR A 139 14.53 36.90 20.14
C THR A 139 15.06 35.71 19.35
N LEU A 140 14.92 35.75 18.02
CA LEU A 140 15.39 34.71 17.12
C LEU A 140 16.88 34.86 16.85
N ILE A 141 17.60 33.74 16.87
CA ILE A 141 18.99 33.67 16.41
C ILE A 141 18.97 33.59 14.87
N ASP A 142 19.33 34.70 14.21
CA ASP A 142 19.35 34.81 12.75
C ASP A 142 20.18 33.72 12.05
N LYS A 143 21.28 33.31 12.66
CA LYS A 143 22.19 32.29 12.13
C LYS A 143 22.45 31.20 13.17
N PRO A 144 21.74 30.06 13.08
CA PRO A 144 21.91 28.96 14.03
C PRO A 144 23.31 28.32 13.97
N PHE A 145 23.91 28.26 12.78
CA PHE A 145 25.23 27.66 12.59
C PHE A 145 26.27 28.67 12.06
N PRO A 146 27.54 28.61 12.53
CA PRO A 146 28.01 27.78 13.65
C PRO A 146 27.32 28.15 14.96
N ALA A 147 26.99 27.15 15.76
CA ALA A 147 26.32 27.33 17.05
C ALA A 147 27.23 28.18 17.96
N PRO A 148 26.65 29.03 18.82
CA PRO A 148 27.43 29.82 19.76
C PRO A 148 28.37 28.94 20.60
N ASP A 149 29.63 29.34 20.72
CA ASP A 149 30.65 28.58 21.46
C ASP A 149 30.32 28.57 22.96
N SER A 150 30.04 27.38 23.49
CA SER A 150 29.68 27.17 24.89
C SER A 150 30.78 27.54 25.88
N LYS A 151 32.03 27.67 25.42
CA LYS A 151 33.14 28.13 26.26
C LYS A 151 33.20 29.65 26.37
N GLN A 152 32.51 30.37 25.49
CA GLN A 152 32.57 31.82 25.38
C GLN A 152 31.24 32.48 25.75
N ILE A 153 30.13 31.78 25.56
CA ILE A 153 28.78 32.30 25.76
C ILE A 153 28.15 31.63 26.99
N ALA A 154 27.63 32.43 27.92
CA ALA A 154 26.95 31.91 29.08
C ALA A 154 25.52 31.46 28.73
N VAL A 155 24.99 30.49 29.48
CA VAL A 155 23.61 30.00 29.28
C VAL A 155 22.59 31.13 29.38
N SER A 156 22.76 32.04 30.34
CA SER A 156 21.88 33.21 30.54
C SER A 156 21.79 34.13 29.32
N ASP A 157 22.77 34.10 28.41
CA ASP A 157 22.77 34.96 27.21
C ASP A 157 21.92 34.38 26.08
N LEU A 158 21.62 33.07 26.12
CA LEU A 158 20.86 32.36 25.10
C LEU A 158 19.55 31.76 25.63
N GLU A 159 19.45 31.54 26.94
CA GLU A 159 18.21 31.09 27.56
C GLU A 159 17.07 32.03 27.19
N GLY A 160 15.98 31.46 26.66
CA GLY A 160 14.84 32.23 26.20
C GLY A 160 14.90 32.73 24.76
N LYS A 161 16.06 32.64 24.10
CA LYS A 161 16.16 32.89 22.66
C LYS A 161 15.62 31.72 21.86
N TYR A 162 15.20 32.02 20.64
CA TYR A 162 14.62 31.05 19.72
C TYR A 162 15.59 30.73 18.59
N VAL A 163 15.46 29.53 18.06
CA VAL A 163 16.27 29.06 16.94
C VAL A 163 15.39 28.29 15.96
N VAL A 164 15.66 28.49 14.67
CA VAL A 164 15.14 27.60 13.60
C VAL A 164 16.26 26.63 13.24
N LEU A 165 15.97 25.34 13.38
CA LEU A 165 16.86 24.27 12.99
C LEU A 165 16.24 23.54 11.81
N ASP A 166 16.84 23.70 10.64
CA ASP A 166 16.49 22.92 9.46
C ASP A 166 17.15 21.54 9.52
N ASP A 167 16.56 20.58 8.80
CA ASP A 167 17.06 19.21 8.66
C ASP A 167 17.28 18.45 9.98
N VAL A 168 16.36 18.59 10.94
CA VAL A 168 16.37 17.79 12.17
C VAL A 168 15.90 16.38 11.84
N GLN A 169 16.81 15.41 11.84
CA GLN A 169 16.51 14.07 11.36
C GLN A 169 16.02 13.11 12.47
N TYR A 170 14.74 12.76 12.45
CA TYR A 170 14.13 11.82 13.40
C TYR A 170 13.51 10.62 12.67
N PRO A 171 13.74 9.37 13.14
CA PRO A 171 14.50 8.96 14.32
C PRO A 171 16.02 8.82 14.08
N GLN A 172 16.55 9.19 12.91
CA GLN A 172 17.93 8.87 12.53
C GLN A 172 19.00 9.47 13.46
N HIS A 173 18.81 10.69 13.96
CA HIS A 173 19.71 11.36 14.89
C HIS A 173 19.20 11.34 16.34
N GLN A 174 18.24 10.47 16.64
CA GLN A 174 17.76 10.24 18.00
C GLN A 174 18.83 9.56 18.85
N PHE A 175 18.98 10.03 20.09
CA PHE A 175 19.82 9.38 21.08
C PHE A 175 19.26 9.56 22.49
N TYR A 176 19.52 8.56 23.34
CA TYR A 176 19.21 8.60 24.77
C TYR A 176 20.42 9.13 25.53
N GLY A 177 20.34 10.37 26.02
CA GLY A 177 21.34 11.01 26.85
C GLY A 177 21.26 10.63 28.32
N ALA A 178 22.20 11.13 29.12
CA ALA A 178 22.11 11.08 30.57
C ALA A 178 21.01 12.00 31.11
N THR A 179 20.74 13.11 30.42
CA THR A 179 19.78 14.14 30.87
C THR A 179 18.41 14.07 30.20
N GLY A 180 18.23 13.23 29.20
CA GLY A 180 16.97 13.13 28.46
C GLY A 180 17.08 12.40 27.14
N GLU A 181 16.04 12.54 26.32
CA GLU A 181 15.97 11.97 24.98
C GLU A 181 15.97 13.11 23.96
N TYR A 182 16.91 13.05 23.02
CA TYR A 182 17.17 14.16 22.12
C TYR A 182 17.32 13.72 20.67
N VAL A 183 17.13 14.67 19.76
CA VAL A 183 17.65 14.60 18.39
C VAL A 183 18.74 15.65 18.25
N PHE A 184 19.93 15.27 17.79
CA PHE A 184 20.97 16.26 17.54
C PHE A 184 20.80 16.93 16.17
N ALA A 185 21.09 18.23 16.13
CA ALA A 185 21.31 19.00 14.91
C ALA A 185 22.70 19.64 14.95
N GLY A 186 23.44 19.56 13.84
CA GLY A 186 24.80 20.09 13.75
C GLY A 186 25.88 19.00 13.69
N LYS A 187 27.13 19.40 13.96
CA LYS A 187 28.33 18.55 13.83
C LYS A 187 29.49 19.13 14.64
N PRO A 188 30.55 18.36 14.95
CA PRO A 188 31.62 18.81 15.85
C PRO A 188 32.28 20.13 15.42
N SER A 189 32.41 20.37 14.11
CA SER A 189 33.05 21.58 13.59
C SER A 189 32.17 22.83 13.62
N ALA A 190 30.86 22.68 13.83
CA ALA A 190 29.88 23.77 13.79
C ALA A 190 29.09 23.89 15.10
N GLY A 191 29.37 23.03 16.09
CA GLY A 191 28.59 22.91 17.32
C GLY A 191 27.29 22.13 17.13
N TYR A 192 26.61 21.90 18.26
CA TYR A 192 25.40 21.10 18.34
C TYR A 192 24.25 21.86 19.00
N TYR A 193 23.04 21.56 18.53
CA TYR A 193 21.80 21.74 19.26
C TYR A 193 21.23 20.36 19.58
N PHE A 194 20.71 20.18 20.79
CA PHE A 194 20.02 18.97 21.22
C PHE A 194 18.54 19.30 21.39
N VAL A 195 17.74 18.89 20.41
CA VAL A 195 16.29 19.09 20.41
C VAL A 195 15.67 18.08 21.36
N ASP A 196 15.01 18.54 22.42
CA ASP A 196 14.29 17.68 23.37
C ASP A 196 13.07 17.04 22.70
N ILE A 197 13.06 15.71 22.65
CA ILE A 197 11.97 14.93 22.10
C ILE A 197 11.24 14.05 23.12
N GLY A 198 11.73 14.02 24.36
CA GLY A 198 11.13 13.25 25.45
C GLY A 198 9.92 13.96 26.10
N SER A 199 9.78 15.26 25.87
CA SER A 199 8.70 16.06 26.45
C SER A 199 7.46 16.17 25.56
N ARG A 200 6.34 16.61 26.17
CA ARG A 200 5.10 16.91 25.43
C ARG A 200 5.28 17.99 24.37
N ALA A 201 6.31 18.82 24.49
CA ALA A 201 6.65 19.88 23.54
C ALA A 201 7.00 19.33 22.15
N TRP A 202 7.58 18.13 22.08
CA TRP A 202 7.77 17.39 20.83
C TRP A 202 6.61 16.45 20.52
N LEU A 203 6.20 15.62 21.50
CA LEU A 203 5.22 14.56 21.27
C LEU A 203 3.88 15.10 20.78
N GLY A 204 3.43 16.25 21.30
CA GLY A 204 2.19 16.88 20.87
C GLY A 204 2.19 17.27 19.38
N PRO A 205 3.09 18.16 18.94
CA PRO A 205 3.25 18.49 17.51
C PRO A 205 3.49 17.27 16.62
N TYR A 206 4.29 16.31 17.08
CA TYR A 206 4.60 15.10 16.30
C TYR A 206 3.34 14.23 16.08
N GLU A 207 2.53 14.02 17.12
CA GLU A 207 1.24 13.33 16.98
C GLU A 207 0.25 14.15 16.13
N ALA A 208 0.28 15.48 16.18
CA ALA A 208 -0.52 16.32 15.29
C ALA A 208 -0.11 16.16 13.82
N ALA A 209 1.19 16.06 13.52
CA ALA A 209 1.68 15.78 12.17
C ALA A 209 1.25 14.37 11.69
N LYS A 210 1.24 13.36 12.57
CA LYS A 210 0.66 12.04 12.24
C LYS A 210 -0.84 12.11 11.93
N ARG A 211 -1.60 12.91 12.68
CA ARG A 211 -3.02 13.16 12.38
C ARG A 211 -3.19 13.85 11.03
N PHE A 212 -2.38 14.87 10.72
CA PHE A 212 -2.35 15.50 9.40
C PHE A 212 -2.09 14.48 8.29
N ARG A 213 -1.09 13.60 8.43
CA ARG A 213 -0.80 12.55 7.45
C ARG A 213 -2.00 11.65 7.17
N ARG A 214 -2.65 11.20 8.25
CA ARG A 214 -3.82 10.30 8.18
C ARG A 214 -5.06 10.97 7.64
N GLN A 215 -5.19 12.28 7.82
CA GLN A 215 -6.42 13.00 7.49
C GLN A 215 -6.34 13.76 6.17
N VAL A 216 -5.16 14.25 5.81
CA VAL A 216 -4.94 15.17 4.70
C VAL A 216 -3.96 14.57 3.70
N ASP A 217 -2.70 14.35 4.08
CA ASP A 217 -1.65 14.02 3.13
C ASP A 217 -0.96 12.69 3.43
N THR A 218 -1.38 11.64 2.73
CA THR A 218 -0.80 10.30 2.91
C THR A 218 0.54 10.13 2.18
N GLU A 219 0.89 11.03 1.25
CA GLU A 219 2.20 11.02 0.59
C GLU A 219 3.31 11.45 1.54
N LEU A 220 2.97 12.22 2.58
CA LEU A 220 3.90 12.56 3.63
C LEU A 220 4.26 11.28 4.40
N GLU A 221 5.37 10.65 4.05
CA GLU A 221 5.98 9.57 4.83
C GLU A 221 6.21 10.03 6.30
N GLU A 222 6.58 9.13 7.22
CA GLU A 222 7.11 9.59 8.51
C GLU A 222 8.28 10.54 8.23
N ALA A 223 8.03 11.84 8.34
CA ALA A 223 8.96 12.85 7.89
C ALA A 223 10.28 12.60 8.60
N LYS A 224 11.30 12.24 7.82
CA LYS A 224 12.62 11.89 8.36
C LYS A 224 13.44 13.12 8.69
N SER A 225 12.97 14.30 8.27
CA SER A 225 13.62 15.59 8.38
C SER A 225 12.56 16.64 8.70
N TRP A 226 12.82 17.43 9.74
CA TRP A 226 11.91 18.45 10.26
C TRP A 226 12.61 19.81 10.30
N THR A 227 11.88 20.88 10.02
CA THR A 227 12.28 22.23 10.44
C THR A 227 11.68 22.48 11.81
N VAL A 228 12.53 22.70 12.82
CA VAL A 228 12.12 22.89 14.20
C VAL A 228 12.31 24.35 14.58
N LEU A 229 11.24 25.00 15.03
CA LEU A 229 11.32 26.23 15.81
C LEU A 229 11.29 25.86 17.28
N GLY A 230 12.33 26.23 18.02
CA GLY A 230 12.42 25.91 19.44
C GLY A 230 13.09 27.00 20.25
N LYS A 231 12.84 26.94 21.56
CA LYS A 231 13.39 27.84 22.57
C LYS A 231 14.63 27.19 23.17
N ILE A 232 15.74 27.91 23.25
CA ILE A 232 16.92 27.48 23.98
C ILE A 232 16.63 27.59 25.47
N THR A 233 16.77 26.48 26.19
CA THR A 233 16.43 26.38 27.62
C THR A 233 17.62 26.06 28.49
N ASP A 234 18.64 25.39 27.97
CA ASP A 234 19.82 25.01 28.74
C ASP A 234 21.00 24.67 27.82
N ILE A 235 22.11 24.24 28.40
CA ILE A 235 23.20 23.54 27.72
C ILE A 235 23.53 22.25 28.47
N THR A 236 23.80 21.17 27.73
CA THR A 236 24.21 19.90 28.32
C THR A 236 25.39 19.29 27.57
N ALA A 237 26.10 18.38 28.24
CA ALA A 237 27.20 17.60 27.67
C ALA A 237 26.72 16.16 27.44
N GLU A 238 26.58 15.77 26.19
CA GLU A 238 26.06 14.46 25.81
C GLU A 238 26.95 13.79 24.75
N ILE A 239 26.76 12.49 24.55
CA ILE A 239 27.36 11.77 23.42
C ILE A 239 26.26 11.59 22.37
N PRO A 240 26.27 12.38 21.27
CA PRO A 240 25.22 12.38 20.23
C PRO A 240 25.40 11.19 19.27
N GLU A 241 25.27 9.98 19.82
CA GLU A 241 25.40 8.72 19.08
C GLU A 241 24.17 7.85 19.31
N ALA A 242 23.67 7.27 18.23
CA ALA A 242 22.64 6.24 18.28
C ALA A 242 23.28 4.89 18.67
N GLY A 243 22.90 4.35 19.84
CA GLY A 243 23.33 3.03 20.31
C GLY A 243 23.42 2.92 21.84
N GLU A 244 23.21 1.72 22.38
CA GLU A 244 23.30 1.46 23.83
C GLU A 244 24.73 1.62 24.37
N LYS A 245 25.73 1.28 23.54
CA LYS A 245 27.16 1.46 23.86
C LYS A 245 27.68 2.70 23.16
N LYS A 246 27.78 3.80 23.91
CA LYS A 246 28.34 5.06 23.42
C LYS A 246 29.87 5.00 23.46
N VAL A 247 30.52 5.37 22.35
CA VAL A 247 31.99 5.27 22.20
C VAL A 247 32.61 6.64 21.92
N GLY A 248 31.82 7.59 21.42
CA GLY A 248 32.23 8.97 21.22
C GLY A 248 32.52 9.75 22.49
N GLY A 249 33.20 10.89 22.32
CA GLY A 249 33.44 11.84 23.41
C GLY A 249 32.25 12.76 23.64
N PHE A 250 32.11 13.24 24.88
CA PHE A 250 31.11 14.24 25.24
C PHE A 250 31.23 15.50 24.38
N GLN A 251 30.08 15.97 23.90
CA GLN A 251 29.91 17.19 23.15
C GLN A 251 28.94 18.09 23.90
N TYR A 252 29.28 19.37 24.01
CA TYR A 252 28.33 20.37 24.49
C TYR A 252 27.33 20.71 23.39
N GLY A 253 26.05 20.73 23.73
CA GLY A 253 24.98 21.16 22.83
C GLY A 253 23.95 21.99 23.57
N TRP A 254 23.45 23.02 22.90
CA TRP A 254 22.37 23.87 23.41
C TRP A 254 21.06 23.09 23.37
N VAL A 255 20.39 22.96 24.52
CA VAL A 255 19.12 22.26 24.64
C VAL A 255 18.01 23.12 24.06
N VAL A 256 17.24 22.56 23.15
CA VAL A 256 16.16 23.23 22.43
C VAL A 256 14.85 22.54 22.77
N THR A 257 13.95 23.25 23.46
CA THR A 257 12.58 22.81 23.68
C THR A 257 11.73 23.22 22.47
N PRO A 258 11.12 22.27 21.73
CA PRO A 258 10.33 22.58 20.55
C PRO A 258 9.11 23.44 20.87
N VAL A 259 8.77 24.34 19.95
CA VAL A 259 7.52 25.09 19.96
C VAL A 259 6.66 24.72 18.77
N ALA A 260 7.31 24.50 17.63
CA ALA A 260 6.66 24.11 16.40
C ALA A 260 7.55 23.18 15.57
N LEU A 261 6.88 22.26 14.87
CA LEU A 261 7.46 21.40 13.84
C LEU A 261 6.88 21.82 12.50
N TYR A 262 7.74 22.02 11.51
CA TYR A 262 7.35 22.38 10.17
C TYR A 262 7.90 21.40 9.16
N VAL A 263 7.02 20.94 8.28
CA VAL A 263 7.38 20.19 7.08
C VAL A 263 7.10 21.11 5.89
N PRO A 264 8.13 21.67 5.25
CA PRO A 264 7.97 22.60 4.14
C PRO A 264 7.07 22.06 3.04
N GLY A 265 6.07 22.85 2.64
CA GLY A 265 5.12 22.46 1.60
C GLY A 265 3.98 21.53 2.06
N HIS A 266 3.95 21.10 3.32
CA HIS A 266 2.94 20.20 3.84
C HIS A 266 2.16 20.79 5.01
N VAL A 267 2.79 20.97 6.18
CA VAL A 267 2.08 21.35 7.40
C VAL A 267 3.00 21.97 8.44
N MET A 268 2.44 22.85 9.26
CA MET A 268 3.03 23.30 10.51
C MET A 268 2.20 22.74 11.68
N ALA A 269 2.88 22.10 12.62
CA ALA A 269 2.31 21.58 13.86
C ALA A 269 2.94 22.29 15.07
N TYR A 270 2.15 22.49 16.12
CA TYR A 270 2.56 23.25 17.29
C TYR A 270 2.01 22.68 18.58
N HIS A 271 2.71 22.98 19.67
CA HIS A 271 2.38 22.47 20.98
C HIS A 271 1.19 23.23 21.57
N THR A 272 0.24 22.51 22.16
CA THR A 272 -0.92 23.08 22.84
C THR A 272 -0.93 22.59 24.30
N PRO A 273 -0.33 23.37 25.24
CA PRO A 273 -0.05 22.89 26.59
C PRO A 273 -1.32 22.51 27.37
N ASP A 274 -2.43 23.21 27.12
CA ASP A 274 -3.71 22.99 27.79
C ASP A 274 -4.65 22.03 27.03
N GLY A 275 -4.24 21.55 25.85
CA GLY A 275 -5.05 20.67 25.01
C GLY A 275 -4.88 19.20 25.37
N GLU A 276 -5.97 18.42 25.35
CA GLU A 276 -5.94 16.97 25.62
C GLU A 276 -4.98 16.22 24.67
N ALA A 277 -4.91 16.63 23.40
CA ALA A 277 -4.03 16.05 22.40
C ALA A 277 -2.56 16.52 22.48
N GLY A 278 -2.24 17.50 23.33
CA GLY A 278 -0.90 18.06 23.52
C GLY A 278 -0.30 18.83 22.33
N GLY A 279 -0.92 18.80 21.15
CA GLY A 279 -0.53 19.61 19.99
C GLY A 279 -1.63 19.65 18.95
N ALA A 280 -1.51 20.61 18.03
CA ALA A 280 -2.41 20.80 16.89
C ALA A 280 -1.62 21.11 15.62
N PHE A 281 -2.24 20.94 14.45
CA PHE A 281 -1.68 21.41 13.19
C PHE A 281 -2.50 22.56 12.59
N ALA A 282 -1.84 23.40 11.80
CA ALA A 282 -2.48 24.55 11.17
C ALA A 282 -3.65 24.11 10.27
N GLY A 283 -4.86 24.55 10.60
CA GLY A 283 -6.09 24.20 9.88
C GLY A 283 -6.72 22.86 10.26
N GLU A 284 -6.33 22.25 11.39
CA GLU A 284 -6.92 20.99 11.87
C GLU A 284 -8.44 21.07 12.08
N ASP A 285 -8.94 22.21 12.56
CA ASP A 285 -10.36 22.53 12.68
C ASP A 285 -11.07 22.61 11.32
N ILE A 286 -10.45 23.26 10.33
CA ILE A 286 -10.95 23.36 8.94
C ILE A 286 -11.06 21.96 8.32
N VAL A 287 -10.05 21.10 8.53
CA VAL A 287 -10.09 19.71 8.08
C VAL A 287 -11.28 18.98 8.71
N ALA A 288 -11.45 19.10 10.03
CA ALA A 288 -12.54 18.44 10.75
C ALA A 288 -13.93 18.92 10.28
N GLU A 289 -14.10 20.21 9.98
CA GLU A 289 -15.35 20.74 9.46
C GLU A 289 -15.64 20.24 8.04
N ARG A 290 -14.67 20.33 7.13
CA ARG A 290 -14.85 19.94 5.72
C ARG A 290 -15.16 18.47 5.56
N LYS A 291 -14.48 17.62 6.31
CA LYS A 291 -14.67 16.16 6.23
C LYS A 291 -16.10 15.73 6.52
N LYS A 292 -16.85 16.46 7.36
CA LYS A 292 -18.28 16.17 7.60
C LYS A 292 -19.12 16.19 6.32
N SER A 293 -18.74 17.01 5.34
CA SER A 293 -19.43 17.14 4.05
C SER A 293 -18.90 16.21 2.96
N TRP A 294 -17.76 15.55 3.19
CA TRP A 294 -17.10 14.69 2.20
C TRP A 294 -17.63 13.27 2.17
N TYR A 295 -18.23 12.82 3.28
CA TYR A 295 -18.61 11.43 3.43
C TYR A 295 -19.83 11.12 2.55
N SER A 296 -19.66 10.17 1.61
CA SER A 296 -20.77 9.70 0.79
C SER A 296 -21.73 8.81 1.59
N VAL A 297 -21.24 8.20 2.67
CA VAL A 297 -22.00 7.36 3.59
C VAL A 297 -21.63 7.76 5.02
N ALA A 298 -22.63 7.97 5.87
CA ALA A 298 -22.42 8.43 7.25
C ALA A 298 -22.37 7.28 8.28
N SER A 299 -23.04 6.16 8.01
CA SER A 299 -23.12 4.99 8.89
C SER A 299 -23.44 3.73 8.09
N VAL A 300 -23.21 2.57 8.70
CA VAL A 300 -23.51 1.29 8.07
C VAL A 300 -24.96 0.86 8.37
N PRO A 301 -25.79 0.58 7.36
CA PRO A 301 -27.15 0.08 7.58
C PRO A 301 -27.19 -1.25 8.34
N ALA A 302 -28.23 -1.48 9.14
CA ALA A 302 -28.40 -2.71 9.92
C ALA A 302 -28.62 -3.96 9.03
N ASP A 303 -29.27 -3.78 7.89
CA ASP A 303 -29.64 -4.81 6.91
C ASP A 303 -28.72 -4.81 5.67
N VAL A 304 -27.53 -4.20 5.78
CA VAL A 304 -26.56 -4.08 4.68
C VAL A 304 -26.23 -5.43 4.06
N SER A 305 -26.18 -5.53 2.73
CA SER A 305 -25.68 -6.74 2.06
C SER A 305 -24.16 -6.87 2.19
N PRO A 306 -23.57 -8.07 2.06
CA PRO A 306 -22.12 -8.24 2.10
C PRO A 306 -21.38 -7.36 1.08
N GLU A 307 -21.89 -7.26 -0.14
CA GLU A 307 -21.31 -6.44 -1.21
C GLU A 307 -21.37 -4.96 -0.86
N ARG A 308 -22.54 -4.48 -0.40
CA ARG A 308 -22.70 -3.08 -0.01
C ARG A 308 -21.84 -2.72 1.19
N LEU A 309 -21.61 -3.66 2.12
CA LEU A 309 -20.67 -3.43 3.22
C LEU A 309 -19.24 -3.22 2.70
N MET A 310 -18.79 -4.01 1.73
CA MET A 310 -17.46 -3.85 1.13
C MET A 310 -17.33 -2.54 0.35
N GLU A 311 -18.39 -2.08 -0.32
CA GLU A 311 -18.43 -0.75 -0.94
C GLU A 311 -18.29 0.37 0.10
N ILE A 312 -19.03 0.29 1.22
CA ILE A 312 -18.95 1.26 2.31
C ILE A 312 -17.55 1.22 2.94
N TYR A 313 -16.97 0.03 3.12
CA TYR A 313 -15.64 -0.15 3.67
C TYR A 313 -14.57 0.53 2.80
N VAL A 314 -14.62 0.33 1.48
CA VAL A 314 -13.71 0.99 0.53
C VAL A 314 -13.96 2.50 0.48
N ALA A 315 -15.22 2.94 0.51
CA ALA A 315 -15.55 4.37 0.56
C ALA A 315 -14.98 5.04 1.82
N ALA A 316 -15.12 4.41 2.99
CA ALA A 316 -14.57 4.91 4.24
C ALA A 316 -13.06 5.10 4.18
N ILE A 317 -12.34 4.17 3.52
CA ILE A 317 -10.90 4.29 3.28
C ILE A 317 -10.61 5.48 2.36
N LYS A 318 -11.22 5.52 1.17
CA LYS A 318 -10.99 6.58 0.17
C LYS A 318 -11.31 7.99 0.69
N GLU A 319 -12.32 8.10 1.54
CA GLU A 319 -12.79 9.37 2.11
C GLU A 319 -12.10 9.71 3.44
N LYS A 320 -11.14 8.89 3.88
CA LYS A 320 -10.40 9.06 5.14
C LYS A 320 -11.32 9.17 6.37
N ASN A 321 -12.41 8.38 6.38
CA ASN A 321 -13.38 8.25 7.46
C ASN A 321 -13.04 7.05 8.36
N TYR A 322 -12.15 7.27 9.34
CA TYR A 322 -11.67 6.21 10.22
C TYR A 322 -12.77 5.61 11.11
N ASP A 323 -13.75 6.42 11.53
CA ASP A 323 -14.84 5.95 12.38
C ASP A 323 -15.76 4.98 11.62
N LEU A 324 -16.14 5.31 10.38
CA LEU A 324 -16.92 4.41 9.52
C LEU A 324 -16.14 3.16 9.13
N TYR A 325 -14.83 3.30 8.87
CA TYR A 325 -13.93 2.18 8.63
C TYR A 325 -13.95 1.19 9.80
N ARG A 326 -13.83 1.69 11.03
CA ARG A 326 -13.92 0.87 12.25
C ARG A 326 -15.32 0.27 12.41
N GLU A 327 -16.39 1.01 12.13
CA GLU A 327 -17.78 0.53 12.22
C GLU A 327 -18.08 -0.63 11.26
N CYS A 328 -17.38 -0.71 10.12
CA CYS A 328 -17.49 -1.81 9.18
C CYS A 328 -16.85 -3.11 9.69
N ILE A 329 -15.89 -3.03 10.61
CA ILE A 329 -15.06 -4.15 11.04
C ILE A 329 -15.67 -4.85 12.25
N TYR A 330 -15.49 -6.17 12.32
CA TYR A 330 -16.00 -6.97 13.42
C TYR A 330 -15.47 -6.45 14.78
N PRO A 331 -16.34 -6.06 15.73
CA PRO A 331 -15.92 -5.28 16.90
C PRO A 331 -14.84 -5.93 17.77
N ASP A 332 -14.85 -7.27 17.85
CA ASP A 332 -13.90 -8.01 18.68
C ASP A 332 -12.46 -7.90 18.20
N CYS A 333 -12.23 -7.52 16.93
CA CYS A 333 -10.90 -7.34 16.37
C CYS A 333 -10.13 -6.17 17.01
N TYR A 334 -10.80 -5.22 17.67
CA TYR A 334 -10.18 -4.01 18.22
C TYR A 334 -10.65 -3.67 19.64
N LYS A 335 -11.18 -4.64 20.39
CA LYS A 335 -11.54 -4.47 21.81
C LYS A 335 -10.31 -4.12 22.67
N GLU A 336 -9.22 -4.85 22.45
CA GLU A 336 -7.95 -4.68 23.16
C GLU A 336 -7.06 -3.60 22.50
N ASP A 337 -6.17 -2.99 23.27
CA ASP A 337 -5.28 -1.93 22.77
C ASP A 337 -4.34 -2.42 21.66
N THR A 338 -3.88 -3.67 21.74
CA THR A 338 -3.11 -4.30 20.65
C THR A 338 -3.92 -4.37 19.36
N GLY A 339 -5.22 -4.68 19.46
CA GLY A 339 -6.13 -4.72 18.32
C GLY A 339 -6.36 -3.34 17.71
N LYS A 340 -6.52 -2.30 18.53
CA LYS A 340 -6.61 -0.89 18.07
C LYS A 340 -5.33 -0.44 17.34
N GLY A 341 -4.17 -0.85 17.84
CA GLY A 341 -2.88 -0.59 17.20
C GLY A 341 -2.78 -1.24 15.82
N LEU A 342 -3.14 -2.52 15.72
CA LEU A 342 -3.14 -3.26 14.45
C LEU A 342 -4.14 -2.67 13.44
N LEU A 343 -5.32 -2.24 13.91
CA LEU A 343 -6.31 -1.55 13.10
C LEU A 343 -5.76 -0.25 12.49
N SER A 344 -5.09 0.56 13.31
CA SER A 344 -4.46 1.81 12.86
C SER A 344 -3.33 1.56 11.86
N TYR A 345 -2.55 0.49 12.06
CA TYR A 345 -1.52 0.06 11.11
C TYR A 345 -2.12 -0.33 9.75
N HIS A 346 -3.18 -1.14 9.75
CA HIS A 346 -3.84 -1.53 8.51
C HIS A 346 -4.53 -0.36 7.81
N TRP A 347 -5.09 0.58 8.58
CA TRP A 347 -5.58 1.85 8.05
C TRP A 347 -4.50 2.60 7.28
N ASP A 348 -3.33 2.85 7.89
CA ASP A 348 -2.23 3.59 7.26
C ASP A 348 -1.77 2.88 5.96
N LEU A 349 -1.73 1.54 5.95
CA LEU A 349 -1.41 0.76 4.74
C LEU A 349 -2.49 0.88 3.65
N HIS A 350 -3.77 0.83 4.01
CA HIS A 350 -4.87 1.02 3.07
C HIS A 350 -4.78 2.39 2.40
N GLN A 351 -4.50 3.44 3.17
CA GLN A 351 -4.31 4.79 2.65
C GLN A 351 -3.17 4.84 1.62
N GLY A 352 -2.00 4.29 1.95
CA GLY A 352 -0.86 4.27 1.03
C GLY A 352 -1.17 3.52 -0.28
N ARG A 353 -1.90 2.41 -0.22
CA ARG A 353 -2.24 1.62 -1.41
C ARG A 353 -3.28 2.28 -2.30
N PHE A 354 -4.31 2.90 -1.73
CA PHE A 354 -5.31 3.63 -2.52
C PHE A 354 -4.76 4.90 -3.19
N HIS A 355 -3.57 5.35 -2.77
CA HIS A 355 -2.87 6.47 -3.36
C HIS A 355 -1.80 6.05 -4.38
N GLY A 356 -1.11 4.92 -4.13
CA GLY A 356 0.03 4.48 -4.95
C GLY A 356 -0.21 3.24 -5.83
N GLU A 357 -0.92 2.22 -5.33
CA GLU A 357 -1.03 0.92 -6.00
C GLU A 357 -2.30 0.79 -6.85
N TYR A 358 -3.46 1.18 -6.31
CA TYR A 358 -4.75 1.09 -6.99
C TYR A 358 -5.67 2.25 -6.62
N VAL A 359 -6.60 2.60 -7.52
CA VAL A 359 -7.54 3.73 -7.34
C VAL A 359 -9.00 3.27 -7.21
N HIS A 360 -9.31 2.05 -7.60
CA HIS A 360 -10.67 1.52 -7.57
C HIS A 360 -10.69 0.03 -7.24
N VAL A 361 -11.82 -0.43 -6.69
CA VAL A 361 -12.06 -1.83 -6.36
C VAL A 361 -13.46 -2.20 -6.83
N THR A 362 -13.57 -3.35 -7.50
CA THR A 362 -14.86 -3.95 -7.89
C THR A 362 -15.13 -5.21 -7.07
N PHE A 363 -16.40 -5.52 -6.88
CA PHE A 363 -16.86 -6.61 -6.02
C PHE A 363 -17.63 -7.66 -6.83
N GLY A 364 -17.30 -8.93 -6.61
CA GLY A 364 -18.08 -10.07 -7.08
C GLY A 364 -19.26 -10.36 -6.14
N GLN A 365 -20.19 -11.19 -6.61
CA GLN A 365 -21.33 -11.63 -5.81
C GLN A 365 -20.88 -12.45 -4.59
N ALA A 366 -21.47 -12.17 -3.43
CA ALA A 366 -21.15 -12.85 -2.19
C ALA A 366 -21.59 -14.31 -2.20
N LYS A 367 -20.73 -15.18 -1.68
CA LYS A 367 -21.06 -16.59 -1.38
C LYS A 367 -21.22 -16.75 0.12
N ILE A 368 -22.44 -17.06 0.56
CA ILE A 368 -22.79 -17.17 1.98
C ILE A 368 -22.81 -18.64 2.38
N SER A 369 -22.21 -18.94 3.53
CA SER A 369 -22.21 -20.27 4.16
C SER A 369 -22.41 -20.15 5.66
N VAL A 370 -23.05 -21.14 6.28
CA VAL A 370 -23.19 -21.23 7.74
C VAL A 370 -21.95 -21.91 8.32
N LEU A 371 -21.23 -21.22 9.20
CA LEU A 371 -20.05 -21.76 9.89
C LEU A 371 -20.42 -22.50 11.18
N LYS A 372 -21.48 -22.04 11.85
CA LYS A 372 -21.99 -22.60 13.11
C LYS A 372 -23.50 -22.45 13.16
N GLY A 373 -24.16 -23.44 13.75
CA GLY A 373 -25.61 -23.54 13.79
C GLY A 373 -26.14 -24.33 12.61
N PHE A 374 -27.46 -24.54 12.58
CA PHE A 374 -28.10 -25.30 11.53
C PHE A 374 -28.23 -24.48 10.23
N ASP A 375 -27.86 -25.09 9.10
CA ASP A 375 -28.02 -24.49 7.77
C ASP A 375 -29.29 -24.99 7.09
N ASP A 376 -30.36 -24.21 7.26
CA ASP A 376 -31.65 -24.45 6.64
C ASP A 376 -31.66 -24.28 5.11
N LYS A 377 -30.55 -23.85 4.51
CA LYS A 377 -30.37 -23.71 3.05
C LYS A 377 -29.43 -24.75 2.45
N ASN A 378 -28.87 -25.65 3.24
CA ASN A 378 -28.06 -26.75 2.74
C ASN A 378 -28.97 -27.88 2.23
N ASP A 379 -29.33 -27.82 0.94
CA ASP A 379 -30.23 -28.79 0.30
C ASP A 379 -29.80 -30.25 0.51
N LEU A 380 -28.49 -30.51 0.53
CA LEU A 380 -27.94 -31.85 0.70
C LEU A 380 -28.21 -32.39 2.11
N GLU A 381 -27.89 -31.63 3.15
CA GLU A 381 -28.17 -32.05 4.53
C GLU A 381 -29.67 -32.06 4.83
N ASN A 382 -30.39 -31.05 4.35
CA ASN A 382 -31.84 -30.93 4.51
C ASN A 382 -32.64 -32.07 3.91
N PHE A 383 -32.11 -32.73 2.88
CA PHE A 383 -32.71 -33.90 2.26
C PHE A 383 -32.82 -35.09 3.23
N PHE A 384 -31.86 -35.24 4.15
CA PHE A 384 -31.80 -36.35 5.09
C PHE A 384 -32.53 -36.09 6.41
N LEU A 385 -33.09 -34.89 6.60
CA LEU A 385 -33.66 -34.45 7.87
C LEU A 385 -35.17 -34.24 7.74
N ASP A 386 -35.93 -34.83 8.67
CA ASP A 386 -37.36 -34.51 8.83
C ASP A 386 -37.59 -33.17 9.55
N ALA A 387 -38.84 -32.70 9.58
CA ALA A 387 -39.18 -31.42 10.19
C ALA A 387 -38.84 -31.34 11.69
N GLY A 388 -39.00 -32.43 12.44
CA GLY A 388 -38.69 -32.46 13.88
C GLY A 388 -37.19 -32.49 14.16
N GLN A 389 -36.41 -33.14 13.30
CA GLN A 389 -34.95 -33.14 13.34
C GLN A 389 -34.39 -31.75 13.01
N LYS A 390 -34.94 -31.06 12.01
CA LYS A 390 -34.59 -29.67 11.67
C LYS A 390 -34.87 -28.71 12.83
N GLU A 391 -36.03 -28.86 13.49
CA GLU A 391 -36.36 -28.04 14.66
C GLU A 391 -35.40 -28.31 15.84
N THR A 392 -35.03 -29.57 16.04
CA THR A 392 -34.06 -29.96 17.09
C THR A 392 -32.68 -29.37 16.81
N LEU A 393 -32.17 -29.49 15.58
CA LEU A 393 -30.87 -28.94 15.20
C LEU A 393 -30.83 -27.41 15.31
N ASN A 394 -31.93 -26.73 14.99
CA ASN A 394 -32.08 -25.29 15.25
C ASN A 394 -31.98 -24.94 16.74
N LYS A 395 -32.55 -25.76 17.64
CA LYS A 395 -32.50 -25.53 19.10
C LYS A 395 -31.12 -25.82 19.69
N VAL A 396 -30.46 -26.90 19.25
CA VAL A 396 -29.18 -27.35 19.84
C VAL A 396 -27.97 -26.64 19.22
N GLY A 397 -28.09 -26.12 17.99
CA GLY A 397 -26.98 -25.51 17.24
C GLY A 397 -26.40 -24.20 17.81
N GLY A 398 -27.05 -23.61 18.83
CA GLY A 398 -26.65 -22.34 19.42
C GLY A 398 -26.81 -21.15 18.46
N THR A 399 -26.16 -20.02 18.77
CA THR A 399 -26.19 -18.83 17.91
C THR A 399 -25.61 -19.15 16.53
N LYS A 400 -26.43 -18.94 15.48
CA LYS A 400 -26.03 -19.11 14.08
C LYS A 400 -24.93 -18.12 13.73
N ILE A 401 -23.83 -18.59 13.13
CA ILE A 401 -22.76 -17.76 12.60
C ILE A 401 -22.68 -18.01 11.11
N GLU A 402 -22.79 -16.95 10.33
CA GLU A 402 -22.70 -16.99 8.88
C GLU A 402 -21.44 -16.26 8.42
N GLU A 403 -20.80 -16.79 7.39
CA GLU A 403 -19.68 -16.17 6.70
C GLU A 403 -20.06 -15.91 5.24
N ALA A 404 -19.77 -14.72 4.76
CA ALA A 404 -19.90 -14.35 3.36
C ALA A 404 -18.51 -14.12 2.77
N VAL A 405 -18.23 -14.72 1.61
CA VAL A 405 -17.00 -14.47 0.85
C VAL A 405 -17.33 -13.56 -0.33
N VAL A 406 -16.78 -12.35 -0.33
CA VAL A 406 -16.87 -11.37 -1.41
C VAL A 406 -15.51 -11.31 -2.10
N GLU A 407 -15.48 -11.62 -3.39
CA GLU A 407 -14.25 -11.48 -4.17
C GLU A 407 -14.08 -10.02 -4.61
N THR A 408 -12.93 -9.42 -4.30
CA THR A 408 -12.55 -8.08 -4.72
C THR A 408 -11.53 -8.13 -5.83
N ARG A 409 -11.49 -7.05 -6.61
CA ARG A 409 -10.45 -6.81 -7.59
C ARG A 409 -10.07 -5.35 -7.60
N ALA A 410 -8.81 -5.07 -7.33
CA ALA A 410 -8.21 -3.75 -7.42
C ALA A 410 -7.80 -3.35 -8.85
N TRP A 411 -7.90 -2.06 -9.14
CA TRP A 411 -7.59 -1.45 -10.44
C TRP A 411 -6.69 -0.23 -10.29
N ASP A 412 -5.61 -0.15 -11.06
CA ASP A 412 -4.70 0.98 -11.08
C ASP A 412 -5.29 2.20 -11.81
N ALA A 413 -4.56 3.32 -11.79
CA ALA A 413 -4.99 4.56 -12.45
C ALA A 413 -5.14 4.43 -13.98
N ASN A 414 -4.51 3.44 -14.60
CA ASN A 414 -4.63 3.12 -16.03
C ASN A 414 -5.78 2.13 -16.29
N GLY A 415 -6.50 1.70 -15.25
CA GLY A 415 -7.57 0.74 -15.33
C GLY A 415 -7.12 -0.71 -15.41
N LYS A 416 -5.85 -1.00 -15.17
CA LYS A 416 -5.31 -2.36 -15.17
C LYS A 416 -5.55 -3.05 -13.84
N ALA A 417 -5.89 -4.34 -13.87
CA ALA A 417 -6.03 -5.14 -12.65
C ALA A 417 -4.69 -5.22 -11.89
N VAL A 418 -4.76 -5.00 -10.57
CA VAL A 418 -3.62 -5.12 -9.66
C VAL A 418 -3.69 -6.49 -9.00
N GLY A 419 -2.79 -7.39 -9.40
CA GLY A 419 -2.75 -8.76 -8.86
C GLY A 419 -3.93 -9.63 -9.29
N SER A 420 -4.14 -10.72 -8.54
CA SER A 420 -5.28 -11.62 -8.71
C SER A 420 -6.43 -11.22 -7.77
N PRO A 421 -7.69 -11.52 -8.11
CA PRO A 421 -8.82 -11.24 -7.22
C PRO A 421 -8.61 -11.76 -5.80
N HIS A 422 -8.97 -10.96 -4.80
CA HIS A 422 -8.79 -11.28 -3.39
C HIS A 422 -10.12 -11.65 -2.72
N PRO A 423 -10.21 -12.77 -1.98
CA PRO A 423 -11.42 -13.06 -1.22
C PRO A 423 -11.42 -12.30 0.12
N HIS A 424 -12.46 -11.53 0.39
CA HIS A 424 -12.76 -10.99 1.72
C HIS A 424 -13.86 -11.79 2.41
N ARG A 425 -13.68 -12.02 3.70
CA ARG A 425 -14.57 -12.75 4.59
C ARG A 425 -15.29 -11.76 5.50
N LEU A 426 -16.61 -11.81 5.42
CA LEU A 426 -17.51 -11.06 6.26
C LEU A 426 -18.23 -12.02 7.19
N ARG A 427 -18.58 -11.58 8.39
CA ARG A 427 -19.30 -12.40 9.38
C ARG A 427 -20.53 -11.67 9.92
N ARG A 428 -21.56 -12.45 10.23
CA ARG A 428 -22.68 -12.02 11.07
C ARG A 428 -23.08 -13.12 12.03
N GLU A 429 -23.70 -12.71 13.13
CA GLU A 429 -24.16 -13.62 14.17
C GLU A 429 -25.65 -13.43 14.44
N GLY A 430 -26.37 -14.53 14.61
CA GLY A 430 -27.80 -14.52 14.94
C GLY A 430 -28.69 -13.82 13.91
N GLY A 431 -28.25 -13.72 12.65
CA GLY A 431 -28.96 -12.96 11.61
C GLY A 431 -28.82 -11.44 11.73
N GLY A 432 -27.89 -10.95 12.56
CA GLY A 432 -27.58 -9.53 12.68
C GLY A 432 -26.83 -8.94 11.47
N ARG A 433 -26.26 -7.74 11.66
CA ARG A 433 -25.50 -7.01 10.64
C ARG A 433 -24.24 -7.78 10.22
N TRP A 434 -23.84 -7.65 8.95
CA TRP A 434 -22.55 -8.10 8.46
C TRP A 434 -21.40 -7.20 8.91
N TYR A 435 -20.23 -7.80 9.10
CA TYR A 435 -18.99 -7.12 9.47
C TYR A 435 -17.83 -7.68 8.65
N VAL A 436 -16.88 -6.82 8.28
CA VAL A 436 -15.60 -7.25 7.68
C VAL A 436 -14.77 -7.94 8.75
N TYR A 437 -14.42 -9.20 8.54
CA TYR A 437 -13.62 -9.98 9.48
C TYR A 437 -12.13 -9.99 9.09
N ASP A 438 -11.81 -10.00 7.80
CA ASP A 438 -10.44 -9.94 7.26
C ASP A 438 -10.10 -8.56 6.67
N TYR A 439 -10.06 -7.56 7.55
CA TYR A 439 -9.81 -6.14 7.24
C TYR A 439 -8.37 -5.79 6.81
N GLN A 440 -7.54 -6.79 6.51
CA GLN A 440 -6.17 -6.58 6.08
C GLN A 440 -6.11 -5.84 4.73
N PRO A 441 -5.04 -5.06 4.46
CA PRO A 441 -4.91 -4.26 3.25
C PRO A 441 -4.55 -5.14 2.08
N ARG A 442 -5.55 -5.73 1.41
CA ARG A 442 -5.42 -6.54 0.20
C ARG A 442 -6.76 -6.44 -0.55
N PHE A 443 -6.75 -6.08 -1.83
CA PHE A 443 -7.93 -6.00 -2.70
C PHE A 443 -7.63 -6.56 -4.09
#